data_AF-A0A962VU37-F1
#
_entry.id   AF-A0A962VU37-F1
#
_cell.length_a   1.000
_cell.length_b   1.000
_cell.length_c   1.000
_cell.angle_alpha   90.00
_cell.angle_beta   90.00
_cell.angle_gamma   90.00
#
_symmetry.space_group_name_H-M   'P 1'
#
loop_
_entity.id
_entity.type
_entity.pdbx_description
1 polymer ?
#
loop_
_entity_poly.entity_id
_entity_poly.type
_entity_poly.pdbx_seq_one_letter_code
_entity_poly.pdbx_strand_id
1 'polypeptide(L)'
;MRKPVRRSSLGAEGLMIFRQREATAGRAAAGVPTAWLPGWVAYLAGVLGQAAGKYDSQTERLFEHAWRRQRSLRAMVGWLRFRRELGLAPEARQVKSLQTALDGKQGRLTTQTLELLLEAEALAPAVTGLSDKMLMAQANSSPPVAHLALARGLNLSARATRLAALQAGQISSRNDFAAQLGAVMGRVCVVGNAGSLNGAGVGAAIDDHDLVVRFNQWTTPHSVRADIGGRCDVWVCAPRFLAGRQWREPATARWIVLTGPDVRYARAGTPVDWDRVLELQGGGARILTVPLDIWGESVAWVGAPPSAGILFLFWAKRMMGGLQHLAVAGFDIASANANGYHHAGQHLRPGRRHNWDRERLLLDAWIAAGLGCVTGGTVSH
;
A
#
# COMPACT_ATOMS: atom_id res chain seq x y z
N MET A 1 -2.85 32.15 -5.07
CA MET A 1 -3.96 31.46 -4.35
C MET A 1 -4.23 30.11 -5.02
N ARG A 2 -3.83 28.99 -4.40
CA ARG A 2 -4.13 27.64 -4.92
C ARG A 2 -5.57 27.28 -4.55
N LYS A 3 -6.43 27.00 -5.53
CA LYS A 3 -7.77 26.46 -5.29
C LYS A 3 -7.65 25.13 -4.53
N PRO A 4 -8.47 24.86 -3.51
CA PRO A 4 -8.49 23.57 -2.85
C PRO A 4 -8.84 22.49 -3.88
N VAL A 5 -8.02 21.45 -3.95
CA VAL A 5 -8.32 20.25 -4.73
C VAL A 5 -9.64 19.70 -4.19
N ARG A 6 -10.71 19.73 -4.99
CA ARG A 6 -11.99 19.12 -4.64
C ARG A 6 -11.71 17.66 -4.29
N ARG A 7 -12.06 17.24 -3.07
CA ARG A 7 -12.16 15.81 -2.73
C ARG A 7 -13.04 15.16 -3.80
N SER A 8 -12.51 14.19 -4.53
CA SER A 8 -13.22 13.53 -5.62
C SER A 8 -14.50 12.89 -5.09
N SER A 9 -15.63 13.12 -5.75
CA SER A 9 -16.94 12.49 -5.48
C SER A 9 -16.87 10.96 -5.43
N LEU A 10 -15.89 10.34 -6.09
CA LEU A 10 -15.63 8.89 -6.09
C LEU A 10 -15.24 8.32 -4.72
N GLY A 11 -14.67 9.13 -3.82
CA GLY A 11 -14.39 8.69 -2.44
C GLY A 11 -15.67 8.47 -1.62
N ALA A 12 -16.76 9.15 -1.98
CA ALA A 12 -18.05 8.98 -1.32
C ALA A 12 -18.75 7.69 -1.77
N GLU A 13 -18.60 7.27 -3.03
CA GLU A 13 -19.16 6.00 -3.53
C GLU A 13 -18.50 4.78 -2.88
N GLY A 14 -17.16 4.76 -2.76
CA GLY A 14 -16.46 3.67 -2.06
C GLY A 14 -16.84 3.56 -0.58
N LEU A 15 -16.98 4.71 0.10
CA LEU A 15 -17.42 4.76 1.51
C LEU A 15 -18.92 4.39 1.66
N MET A 16 -19.75 4.74 0.68
CA MET A 16 -21.16 4.31 0.60
C MET A 16 -21.26 2.80 0.38
N ILE A 17 -20.43 2.20 -0.48
CA ILE A 17 -20.39 0.75 -0.70
C ILE A 17 -20.00 0.03 0.59
N PHE A 18 -19.02 0.55 1.35
CA PHE A 18 -18.67 -0.03 2.65
C PHE A 18 -19.84 0.04 3.64
N ARG A 19 -20.51 1.20 3.77
CA ARG A 19 -21.65 1.40 4.70
C ARG A 19 -22.94 0.68 4.28
N GLN A 20 -23.28 0.64 2.99
CA GLN A 20 -24.43 -0.12 2.47
C GLN A 20 -24.23 -1.64 2.65
N ARG A 21 -22.98 -2.12 2.59
CA ARG A 21 -22.65 -3.53 2.86
C ARG A 21 -22.76 -3.90 4.33
N GLU A 22 -22.48 -2.99 5.27
CA GLU A 22 -22.76 -3.24 6.70
C GLU A 22 -24.25 -3.37 6.97
N ALA A 23 -25.09 -2.58 6.30
CA ALA A 23 -26.54 -2.65 6.44
C ALA A 23 -27.12 -3.99 5.94
N THR A 24 -26.47 -4.64 4.98
CA THR A 24 -26.91 -5.93 4.40
C THR A 24 -26.24 -7.14 5.05
N ALA A 25 -24.97 -7.06 5.46
CA ALA A 25 -24.26 -8.14 6.13
C ALA A 25 -24.55 -8.23 7.64
N GLY A 26 -25.07 -7.16 8.25
CA GLY A 26 -25.34 -7.05 9.69
C GLY A 26 -26.44 -7.98 10.25
N ARG A 27 -27.10 -8.81 9.43
CA ARG A 27 -28.18 -9.71 9.89
C ARG A 27 -27.80 -11.19 10.06
N ALA A 28 -26.62 -11.65 9.65
CA ALA A 28 -26.37 -13.11 9.54
C ALA A 28 -25.14 -13.70 10.24
N ALA A 29 -24.24 -12.91 10.85
CA ALA A 29 -23.12 -13.47 11.60
C ALA A 29 -23.27 -13.19 13.10
N ALA A 30 -23.54 -14.23 13.89
CA ALA A 30 -23.44 -14.19 15.34
C ALA A 30 -21.99 -13.86 15.71
N GLY A 31 -21.69 -12.57 15.84
CA GLY A 31 -20.36 -12.09 16.19
C GLY A 31 -19.94 -12.65 17.54
N VAL A 32 -18.65 -12.97 17.67
CA VAL A 32 -18.06 -13.35 18.97
C VAL A 32 -18.47 -12.28 20.00
N PRO A 33 -19.06 -12.66 21.14
CA PRO A 33 -19.40 -11.70 22.20
C PRO A 33 -18.13 -11.02 22.72
N THR A 34 -17.77 -9.88 22.14
CA THR A 34 -16.54 -9.16 22.50
C THR A 34 -16.58 -8.65 23.94
N ALA A 35 -17.79 -8.47 24.50
CA ALA A 35 -18.03 -7.95 25.84
C ALA A 35 -17.24 -8.68 26.96
N TRP A 36 -16.98 -9.97 26.81
CA TRP A 36 -16.32 -10.79 27.83
C TRP A 36 -14.81 -10.94 27.66
N LEU A 37 -14.27 -10.52 26.50
CA LEU A 37 -12.85 -10.70 26.22
C LEU A 37 -12.00 -9.72 27.02
N PRO A 38 -10.94 -10.18 27.73
CA PRO A 38 -9.94 -9.30 28.29
C PRO A 38 -9.34 -8.39 27.20
N GLY A 39 -9.08 -7.13 27.53
CA GLY A 39 -8.69 -6.14 26.52
C GLY A 39 -7.43 -6.52 25.73
N TRP A 40 -6.46 -7.19 26.36
CA TRP A 40 -5.24 -7.64 25.68
C TRP A 40 -5.49 -8.82 24.72
N VAL A 41 -6.44 -9.70 25.06
CA VAL A 41 -6.88 -10.80 24.18
C VAL A 41 -7.56 -10.21 22.95
N ALA A 42 -8.46 -9.25 23.14
CA ALA A 42 -9.12 -8.56 22.03
C ALA A 42 -8.10 -7.82 21.13
N TYR A 43 -7.08 -7.19 21.71
CA TYR A 43 -6.01 -6.56 20.93
C TYR A 43 -5.25 -7.59 20.09
N LEU A 44 -4.84 -8.71 20.69
CA LEU A 44 -4.15 -9.78 19.99
C LEU A 44 -5.02 -10.38 18.87
N ALA A 45 -6.29 -10.64 19.15
CA ALA A 45 -7.25 -11.13 18.16
C ALA A 45 -7.41 -10.15 16.97
N GLY A 46 -7.47 -8.84 17.25
CA GLY A 46 -7.47 -7.80 16.20
C GLY A 46 -6.19 -7.83 15.35
N VAL A 47 -5.02 -7.91 15.97
CA VAL A 47 -3.73 -8.03 15.27
C VAL A 47 -3.66 -9.28 14.40
N LEU A 48 -4.11 -10.43 14.92
CA LEU A 48 -4.15 -11.69 14.19
C LEU A 48 -5.15 -11.63 13.03
N GLY A 49 -6.32 -11.02 13.24
CA GLY A 49 -7.31 -10.77 12.18
C GLY A 49 -6.73 -9.93 11.04
N GLN A 50 -6.11 -8.78 11.38
CA GLN A 50 -5.45 -7.92 10.40
C GLN A 50 -4.32 -8.66 9.66
N ALA A 51 -3.50 -9.44 10.37
CA ALA A 51 -2.42 -10.23 9.76
C ALA A 51 -2.96 -11.31 8.80
N ALA A 52 -4.14 -11.87 9.10
CA ALA A 52 -4.88 -12.80 8.26
C ALA A 52 -5.65 -12.11 7.11
N GLY A 53 -5.57 -10.77 6.97
CA GLY A 53 -6.25 -10.04 5.91
C GLY A 53 -7.71 -9.69 6.19
N LYS A 54 -8.18 -9.81 7.42
CA LYS A 54 -9.54 -9.41 7.82
C LYS A 54 -9.60 -7.90 8.03
N TYR A 55 -10.12 -7.20 7.03
CA TYR A 55 -10.30 -5.75 7.01
C TYR A 55 -11.79 -5.42 7.10
N ASP A 56 -12.39 -5.87 8.20
CA ASP A 56 -13.82 -5.82 8.46
C ASP A 56 -14.14 -5.14 9.81
N SER A 57 -15.42 -4.85 10.03
CA SER A 57 -15.91 -4.22 11.26
C SER A 57 -15.81 -5.11 12.49
N GLN A 58 -15.72 -6.44 12.33
CA GLN A 58 -15.44 -7.33 13.45
C GLN A 58 -14.02 -7.12 13.98
N THR A 59 -13.03 -7.04 13.09
CA THR A 59 -11.64 -6.77 13.44
C THR A 59 -11.48 -5.37 14.01
N GLU A 60 -12.21 -4.38 13.48
CA GLU A 60 -12.25 -3.04 14.06
C GLU A 60 -12.79 -3.05 15.50
N ARG A 61 -13.93 -3.72 15.73
CA ARG A 61 -14.55 -3.84 17.07
C ARG A 61 -13.63 -4.50 18.09
N LEU A 62 -12.79 -5.45 17.66
CA LEU A 62 -11.78 -6.06 18.54
C LEU A 62 -10.75 -5.03 19.01
N PHE A 63 -10.22 -4.20 18.09
CA PHE A 63 -9.32 -3.12 18.44
C PHE A 63 -9.98 -2.03 19.29
N GLU A 64 -11.20 -1.65 18.96
CA GLU A 64 -11.96 -0.67 19.72
C GLU A 64 -12.23 -1.17 21.15
N HIS A 65 -12.69 -2.42 21.30
CA HIS A 65 -12.93 -3.05 22.60
C HIS A 65 -11.66 -3.10 23.43
N ALA A 66 -10.53 -3.49 22.81
CA ALA A 66 -9.23 -3.48 23.47
C ALA A 66 -8.86 -2.09 24.02
N TRP A 67 -9.08 -1.03 23.23
CA TRP A 67 -8.84 0.34 23.67
C TRP A 67 -9.79 0.77 24.79
N ARG A 68 -11.10 0.53 24.65
CA ARG A 68 -12.10 0.87 25.68
C ARG A 68 -11.80 0.19 27.01
N ARG A 69 -11.36 -1.07 26.99
CA ARG A 69 -11.09 -1.86 28.21
C ARG A 69 -9.76 -1.51 28.88
N GLN A 70 -8.70 -1.28 28.10
CA GLN A 70 -7.36 -1.01 28.64
C GLN A 70 -7.07 0.48 28.86
N ARG A 71 -7.74 1.36 28.10
CA ARG A 71 -7.47 2.80 28.02
C ARG A 71 -5.99 3.14 27.80
N SER A 72 -5.25 2.25 27.12
CA SER A 72 -3.82 2.40 26.88
C SER A 72 -3.55 3.07 25.52
N LEU A 73 -2.48 3.86 25.45
CA LEU A 73 -2.04 4.50 24.19
C LEU A 73 -1.77 3.46 23.10
N ARG A 74 -1.16 2.32 23.46
CA ARG A 74 -0.87 1.23 22.50
C ARG A 74 -2.15 0.68 21.86
N ALA A 75 -3.18 0.41 22.66
CA ALA A 75 -4.45 -0.07 22.14
C ALA A 75 -5.14 1.00 21.27
N MET A 76 -5.08 2.27 21.68
CA MET A 76 -5.60 3.39 20.90
C MET A 76 -4.93 3.53 19.53
N VAL A 77 -3.59 3.54 19.50
CA VAL A 77 -2.81 3.65 18.26
C VAL A 77 -3.04 2.44 17.36
N GLY A 78 -3.16 1.23 17.93
CA GLY A 78 -3.51 0.03 17.17
C GLY A 78 -4.87 0.18 16.47
N TRP A 79 -5.89 0.62 17.20
CA TRP A 79 -7.23 0.85 16.65
C TRP A 79 -7.25 1.93 15.58
N LEU A 80 -6.67 3.10 15.85
CA LEU A 80 -6.68 4.22 14.90
C LEU A 80 -5.89 3.91 13.63
N ARG A 81 -4.83 3.10 13.71
CA ARG A 81 -4.11 2.65 12.52
C ARG A 81 -4.91 1.65 11.72
N PHE A 82 -5.61 0.71 12.37
CA PHE A 82 -6.52 -0.18 11.66
C PHE A 82 -7.60 0.62 10.91
N ARG A 83 -8.23 1.59 11.58
CA ARG A 83 -9.18 2.53 10.96
C ARG A 83 -8.58 3.31 9.79
N ARG A 84 -7.37 3.85 9.96
CA ARG A 84 -6.63 4.52 8.89
C ARG A 84 -6.49 3.63 7.66
N GLU A 85 -6.11 2.36 7.83
CA GLU A 85 -5.96 1.43 6.70
C GLU A 85 -7.29 1.08 6.01
N LEU A 86 -8.43 1.34 6.65
CA LEU A 86 -9.77 1.32 6.05
C LEU A 86 -10.18 2.66 5.41
N GLY A 87 -9.28 3.65 5.40
CA GLY A 87 -9.58 5.01 4.92
C GLY A 87 -10.38 5.86 5.91
N LEU A 88 -10.50 5.43 7.17
CA LEU A 88 -11.25 6.13 8.21
C LEU A 88 -10.30 7.03 9.02
N ALA A 89 -10.52 8.34 8.95
CA ALA A 89 -9.74 9.31 9.71
C ALA A 89 -10.12 9.30 11.22
N PRO A 90 -9.17 9.67 12.11
CA PRO A 90 -9.47 9.88 13.52
C PRO A 90 -10.46 11.03 13.76
N GLU A 91 -11.28 10.92 14.79
CA GLU A 91 -12.18 11.97 15.28
C GLU A 91 -11.43 13.01 16.14
N ALA A 92 -11.94 14.24 16.23
CA ALA A 92 -11.30 15.31 17.01
C ALA A 92 -11.00 14.92 18.47
N ARG A 93 -11.90 14.19 19.14
CA ARG A 93 -11.68 13.68 20.50
C ARG A 93 -10.50 12.70 20.58
N GLN A 94 -10.33 11.87 19.55
CA GLN A 94 -9.25 10.90 19.47
C GLN A 94 -7.92 11.61 19.20
N VAL A 95 -7.90 12.61 18.32
CA VAL A 95 -6.74 13.48 18.10
C VAL A 95 -6.30 14.13 19.41
N LYS A 96 -7.23 14.73 20.17
CA LYS A 96 -6.93 15.32 21.48
C LYS A 96 -6.34 14.31 22.47
N SER A 97 -6.90 13.10 22.54
CA SER A 97 -6.36 12.04 23.40
C SER A 97 -4.95 11.59 22.99
N LEU A 98 -4.66 11.53 21.68
CA LEU A 98 -3.31 11.24 21.19
C LEU A 98 -2.31 12.33 21.58
N GLN A 99 -2.70 13.61 21.48
CA GLN A 99 -1.85 14.74 21.89
C GLN A 99 -1.51 14.67 23.38
N THR A 100 -2.50 14.47 24.25
CA THR A 100 -2.27 14.36 25.70
C THR A 100 -1.40 13.16 26.07
N ALA A 101 -1.47 12.07 25.30
CA ALA A 101 -0.73 10.85 25.60
C ALA A 101 0.74 10.84 25.11
N LEU A 102 1.15 11.85 24.33
CA LEU A 102 2.52 11.96 23.80
C LEU A 102 3.53 12.45 24.85
N ASP A 103 3.08 13.18 25.87
CA ASP A 103 3.98 13.81 26.84
C ASP A 103 4.91 12.79 27.51
N GLY A 104 6.22 13.04 27.40
CA GLY A 104 7.27 12.25 28.04
C GLY A 104 7.59 10.89 27.40
N LYS A 105 7.01 10.52 26.24
CA LYS A 105 7.23 9.19 25.63
C LYS A 105 8.21 9.23 24.47
N GLN A 106 9.03 8.18 24.35
CA GLN A 106 9.98 7.99 23.24
C GLN A 106 9.80 6.64 22.54
N GLY A 107 10.37 6.53 21.34
CA GLY A 107 10.46 5.30 20.57
C GLY A 107 9.32 5.10 19.57
N ARG A 108 9.15 3.86 19.11
CA ARG A 108 8.27 3.51 17.98
C ARG A 108 6.81 3.90 18.17
N LEU A 109 6.29 3.81 19.40
CA LEU A 109 4.91 4.18 19.68
C LEU A 109 4.73 5.70 19.53
N THR A 110 5.69 6.51 19.99
CA THR A 110 5.71 7.96 19.78
C THR A 110 5.72 8.30 18.30
N THR A 111 6.58 7.65 17.48
CA THR A 111 6.60 7.85 16.03
C THR A 111 5.23 7.61 15.40
N GLN A 112 4.59 6.48 15.74
CA GLN A 112 3.27 6.11 15.20
C GLN A 112 2.17 7.08 15.63
N THR A 113 2.22 7.58 16.86
CA THR A 113 1.29 8.60 17.34
C THR A 113 1.48 9.92 16.59
N LEU A 114 2.73 10.36 16.39
CA LEU A 114 3.02 11.57 15.60
C LEU A 114 2.53 11.44 14.17
N GLU A 115 2.77 10.29 13.52
CA GLU A 115 2.29 10.00 12.17
C GLU A 115 0.77 10.13 12.04
N LEU A 116 0.01 9.57 13.00
CA LEU A 116 -1.45 9.71 13.03
C LEU A 116 -1.89 11.17 13.22
N LEU A 117 -1.21 11.94 14.06
CA LEU A 117 -1.52 13.36 14.28
C LEU A 117 -1.23 14.20 13.03
N LEU A 118 -0.11 13.95 12.36
CA LEU A 118 0.29 14.64 11.13
C LEU A 118 -0.70 14.38 10.00
N GLU A 119 -1.19 13.15 9.88
CA GLU A 119 -2.21 12.83 8.87
C GLU A 119 -3.57 13.46 9.21
N ALA A 120 -3.89 13.59 10.50
CA ALA A 120 -5.12 14.21 10.99
C ALA A 120 -5.06 15.76 11.05
N GLU A 121 -3.96 16.40 10.62
CA GLU A 121 -3.76 17.85 10.72
C GLU A 121 -4.84 18.68 9.99
N ALA A 122 -5.44 18.13 8.94
CA ALA A 122 -6.56 18.78 8.26
C ALA A 122 -7.84 18.87 9.12
N LEU A 123 -7.93 18.12 10.23
CA LEU A 123 -9.12 18.03 11.09
C LEU A 123 -9.01 18.88 12.36
N ALA A 124 -7.80 19.16 12.82
CA ALA A 124 -7.49 20.05 13.93
C ALA A 124 -6.02 20.48 13.78
N PRO A 125 -5.61 21.66 14.29
CA PRO A 125 -4.19 22.02 14.41
C PRO A 125 -3.50 21.09 15.44
N ALA A 126 -3.36 19.82 15.06
CA ALA A 126 -2.94 18.72 15.90
C ALA A 126 -1.45 18.82 16.24
N VAL A 127 -0.72 19.61 15.45
CA VAL A 127 0.73 19.77 15.52
C VAL A 127 1.17 21.01 16.30
N THR A 128 0.28 21.98 16.54
CA THR A 128 0.60 23.19 17.33
C THR A 128 0.75 22.79 18.79
N GLY A 129 1.97 22.65 19.27
CA GLY A 129 2.29 22.19 20.63
C GLY A 129 3.20 20.96 20.70
N LEU A 130 3.50 20.29 19.57
CA LEU A 130 4.53 19.24 19.56
C LEU A 130 5.90 19.86 19.88
N SER A 131 6.67 19.26 20.79
CA SER A 131 8.01 19.77 21.13
C SER A 131 9.03 19.47 20.03
N ASP A 132 9.92 20.42 19.77
CA ASP A 132 10.96 20.28 18.75
C ASP A 132 11.94 19.16 19.09
N LYS A 133 12.25 18.96 20.39
CA LYS A 133 13.05 17.83 20.88
C LYS A 133 12.45 16.48 20.46
N MET A 134 11.13 16.34 20.56
CA MET A 134 10.43 15.11 20.16
C MET A 134 10.46 14.92 18.64
N LEU A 135 10.21 15.98 17.86
CA LEU A 135 10.29 15.91 16.40
C LEU A 135 11.69 15.48 15.95
N MET A 136 12.73 16.10 16.51
CA MET A 136 14.12 15.76 16.26
C MET A 136 14.45 14.30 16.57
N ALA A 137 13.98 13.80 17.73
CA ALA A 137 14.22 12.42 18.14
C ALA A 137 13.57 11.38 17.20
N GLN A 138 12.53 11.76 16.46
CA GLN A 138 11.76 10.86 15.59
C GLN A 138 11.98 11.08 14.09
N ALA A 139 12.62 12.19 13.70
CA ALA A 139 12.83 12.58 12.30
C ALA A 139 13.62 11.54 11.48
N ASN A 140 14.53 10.78 12.08
CA ASN A 140 15.30 9.74 11.37
C ASN A 140 14.49 8.47 11.03
N SER A 141 13.27 8.35 11.55
CA SER A 141 12.46 7.12 11.46
C SER A 141 11.20 7.29 10.60
N SER A 142 10.82 8.53 10.27
CA SER A 142 9.53 8.83 9.66
C SER A 142 9.61 10.02 8.70
N PRO A 143 9.35 9.82 7.39
CA PRO A 143 9.28 10.90 6.40
C PRO A 143 8.35 12.07 6.78
N PRO A 144 7.09 11.85 7.23
CA PRO A 144 6.23 12.97 7.60
C PRO A 144 6.73 13.73 8.82
N VAL A 145 7.33 13.06 9.82
CA VAL A 145 7.91 13.74 10.99
C VAL A 145 9.13 14.58 10.59
N ALA A 146 10.02 14.03 9.77
CA ALA A 146 11.18 14.75 9.26
C ALA A 146 10.77 16.00 8.47
N HIS A 147 9.72 15.90 7.65
CA HIS A 147 9.20 17.01 6.88
C HIS A 147 8.66 18.14 7.77
N LEU A 148 7.86 17.82 8.80
CA LEU A 148 7.40 18.83 9.75
C LEU A 148 8.57 19.48 10.50
N ALA A 149 9.54 18.68 10.95
CA ALA A 149 10.71 19.18 11.65
C ALA A 149 11.51 20.18 10.79
N LEU A 150 11.71 19.87 9.50
CA LEU A 150 12.35 20.77 8.55
C LEU A 150 11.53 22.05 8.33
N ALA A 151 10.21 21.92 8.18
CA ALA A 151 9.31 23.06 7.98
C ALA A 151 9.30 24.04 9.17
N ARG A 152 9.69 23.58 10.37
CA ARG A 152 9.89 24.40 11.57
C ARG A 152 11.29 25.04 11.66
N GLY A 153 12.15 24.83 10.67
CA GLY A 153 13.52 25.33 10.69
C GLY A 153 14.44 24.57 11.65
N LEU A 154 14.11 23.33 12.02
CA LEU A 154 14.98 22.52 12.88
C LEU A 154 16.18 21.98 12.07
N ASN A 155 17.35 21.96 12.71
CA ASN A 155 18.58 21.47 12.11
C ASN A 155 18.60 19.94 12.08
N LEU A 156 18.27 19.35 10.92
CA LEU A 156 18.16 17.90 10.76
C LEU A 156 19.49 17.23 10.40
N SER A 157 19.59 15.93 10.71
CA SER A 157 20.64 15.08 10.17
C SER A 157 20.48 14.93 8.64
N ALA A 158 21.56 14.57 7.93
CA ALA A 158 21.49 14.31 6.49
C ALA A 158 20.41 13.27 6.12
N ARG A 159 20.30 12.19 6.91
CA ARG A 159 19.26 11.17 6.76
C ARG A 159 17.86 11.79 6.86
N ALA A 160 17.57 12.51 7.94
CA ALA A 160 16.27 13.11 8.16
C ALA A 160 15.93 14.14 7.07
N THR A 161 16.89 14.94 6.61
CA THR A 161 16.71 15.86 5.48
C THR A 161 16.28 15.13 4.21
N ARG A 162 16.88 13.97 3.91
CA ARG A 162 16.49 13.15 2.75
C ARG A 162 15.09 12.56 2.89
N LEU A 163 14.70 12.12 4.10
CA LEU A 163 13.34 11.66 4.37
C LEU A 163 12.31 12.80 4.22
N ALA A 164 12.64 14.00 4.69
CA ALA A 164 11.82 15.19 4.51
C ALA A 164 11.62 15.53 3.02
N ALA A 165 12.68 15.44 2.22
CA ALA A 165 12.63 15.65 0.78
C ALA A 165 11.78 14.57 0.08
N LEU A 166 11.92 13.30 0.47
CA LEU A 166 11.08 12.20 -0.04
C LEU A 166 9.59 12.44 0.25
N GLN A 167 9.26 12.92 1.46
CA GLN A 167 7.88 13.28 1.82
C GLN A 167 7.36 14.45 0.97
N ALA A 168 8.14 15.53 0.85
CA ALA A 168 7.75 16.73 0.11
C ALA A 168 7.54 16.45 -1.39
N GLY A 169 8.37 15.60 -1.97
CA GLY A 169 8.34 15.27 -3.40
C GLY A 169 7.25 14.28 -3.82
N GLN A 170 6.49 13.68 -2.90
CA GLN A 170 5.52 12.64 -3.29
C GLN A 170 4.45 13.15 -4.25
N ILE A 171 3.90 14.35 -4.02
CA ILE A 171 2.82 14.87 -4.87
C ILE A 171 3.33 15.13 -6.29
N SER A 172 4.47 15.81 -6.43
CA SER A 172 5.06 16.07 -7.75
C SER A 172 5.46 14.77 -8.43
N SER A 173 6.11 13.85 -7.74
CA SER A 173 6.51 12.56 -8.31
C SER A 173 5.31 11.72 -8.77
N ARG A 174 4.20 11.73 -8.03
CA ARG A 174 2.96 11.04 -8.45
C ARG A 174 2.33 11.69 -9.69
N ASN A 175 2.37 13.03 -9.79
CA ASN A 175 1.89 13.74 -10.96
C ASN A 175 2.75 13.46 -12.19
N ASP A 176 4.08 13.49 -12.04
CA ASP A 176 5.03 13.13 -13.08
C ASP A 176 4.83 11.69 -13.56
N PHE A 177 4.61 10.77 -12.62
CA PHE A 177 4.32 9.37 -12.94
C PHE A 177 2.99 9.20 -13.68
N ALA A 178 1.93 9.88 -13.24
CA ALA A 178 0.65 9.89 -13.95
C ALA A 178 0.78 10.49 -15.36
N ALA A 179 1.53 11.57 -15.52
CA ALA A 179 1.81 12.18 -16.82
C ALA A 179 2.58 11.22 -17.73
N GLN A 180 3.57 10.48 -17.19
CA GLN A 180 4.28 9.46 -17.95
C GLN A 180 3.35 8.31 -18.38
N LEU A 181 2.49 7.81 -17.48
CA LEU A 181 1.49 6.79 -17.82
C LEU A 181 0.51 7.28 -18.90
N GLY A 182 0.12 8.56 -18.87
CA GLY A 182 -0.72 9.16 -19.92
C GLY A 182 -0.01 9.35 -21.25
N ALA A 183 1.29 9.63 -21.24
CA ALA A 183 2.08 9.88 -22.46
C ALA A 183 2.37 8.61 -23.27
N VAL A 184 2.42 7.44 -22.64
CA VAL A 184 2.73 6.16 -23.32
C VAL A 184 1.55 5.56 -24.10
N MET A 185 0.49 6.34 -24.36
CA MET A 185 -0.69 6.04 -25.19
C MET A 185 -1.16 4.57 -25.21
N GLY A 186 -1.04 3.88 -24.08
CA GLY A 186 -1.65 2.59 -23.87
C GLY A 186 -0.89 1.33 -24.21
N ARG A 187 0.44 1.37 -24.17
CA ARG A 187 1.23 0.14 -24.10
C ARG A 187 1.93 0.03 -22.75
N VAL A 188 1.14 -0.08 -21.68
CA VAL A 188 1.68 -0.45 -20.35
C VAL A 188 1.43 -1.93 -20.12
N CYS A 189 2.50 -2.72 -19.99
CA CYS A 189 2.38 -4.13 -19.59
C CYS A 189 2.63 -4.26 -18.09
N VAL A 190 1.64 -4.77 -17.36
CA VAL A 190 1.75 -5.13 -15.95
C VAL A 190 1.97 -6.63 -15.86
N VAL A 191 3.15 -7.03 -15.41
CA VAL A 191 3.54 -8.45 -15.41
C VAL A 191 3.54 -9.00 -14.00
N GLY A 192 2.54 -9.81 -13.70
CA GLY A 192 2.47 -10.61 -12.48
C GLY A 192 3.50 -11.74 -12.48
N ASN A 193 3.57 -12.46 -11.37
CA ASN A 193 4.59 -13.49 -11.18
C ASN A 193 4.04 -14.92 -11.35
N ALA A 194 2.83 -15.11 -11.90
CA ALA A 194 2.20 -16.44 -11.98
C ALA A 194 3.07 -17.46 -12.73
N GLY A 195 2.99 -18.73 -12.30
CA GLY A 195 3.70 -19.84 -12.95
C GLY A 195 3.27 -20.10 -14.40
N SER A 196 2.10 -19.61 -14.81
CA SER A 196 1.61 -19.69 -16.19
C SER A 196 2.50 -19.00 -17.23
N LEU A 197 3.45 -18.16 -16.80
CA LEU A 197 4.44 -17.60 -17.72
C LEU A 197 5.49 -18.64 -18.16
N ASN A 198 5.74 -19.70 -17.39
CA ASN A 198 6.75 -20.70 -17.74
C ASN A 198 6.38 -21.42 -19.04
N GLY A 199 7.27 -21.36 -20.04
CA GLY A 199 7.05 -21.89 -21.38
C GLY A 199 6.08 -21.09 -22.26
N ALA A 200 5.61 -19.92 -21.81
CA ALA A 200 4.62 -19.14 -22.55
C ALA A 200 5.19 -18.41 -23.78
N GLY A 201 6.52 -18.19 -23.83
CA GLY A 201 7.16 -17.50 -24.96
C GLY A 201 6.70 -16.05 -25.18
N VAL A 202 6.10 -15.40 -24.17
CA VAL A 202 5.52 -14.05 -24.29
C VAL A 202 6.49 -12.92 -23.96
N GLY A 203 7.76 -13.23 -23.68
CA GLY A 203 8.74 -12.25 -23.20
C GLY A 203 9.02 -11.11 -24.17
N ALA A 204 9.08 -11.41 -25.48
CA ALA A 204 9.24 -10.38 -26.50
C ALA A 204 8.01 -9.45 -26.59
N ALA A 205 6.81 -10.01 -26.52
CA ALA A 205 5.57 -9.23 -26.52
C ALA A 205 5.46 -8.33 -25.28
N ILE A 206 5.88 -8.81 -24.11
CA ILE A 206 5.98 -7.99 -22.89
C ILE A 206 6.96 -6.82 -23.12
N ASP A 207 8.17 -7.11 -23.61
CA ASP A 207 9.23 -6.12 -23.77
C ASP A 207 8.95 -5.08 -24.88
N ASP A 208 8.02 -5.36 -25.81
CA ASP A 208 7.57 -4.44 -26.89
C ASP A 208 6.67 -3.29 -26.39
N HIS A 209 6.14 -3.38 -25.17
CA HIS A 209 5.32 -2.32 -24.58
C HIS A 209 6.14 -1.05 -24.33
N ASP A 210 5.51 0.12 -24.17
CA ASP A 210 6.21 1.38 -23.88
C ASP A 210 6.64 1.48 -22.40
N LEU A 211 5.95 0.77 -21.51
CA LEU A 211 6.30 0.70 -20.09
C LEU A 211 5.99 -0.69 -19.51
N VAL A 212 6.98 -1.30 -18.84
CA VAL A 212 6.86 -2.62 -18.22
C VAL A 212 6.95 -2.52 -16.71
N VAL A 213 5.93 -3.05 -16.04
CA VAL A 213 5.78 -3.05 -14.58
C VAL A 213 6.02 -4.45 -14.03
N ARG A 214 6.87 -4.57 -12.99
CA ARG A 214 7.23 -5.85 -12.35
C ARG A 214 7.04 -5.81 -10.85
N PHE A 215 6.86 -6.98 -10.23
CA PHE A 215 6.57 -7.07 -8.80
C PHE A 215 7.63 -7.82 -7.99
N ASN A 216 8.05 -7.21 -6.88
CA ASN A 216 8.90 -7.83 -5.87
C ASN A 216 10.10 -8.55 -6.51
N GLN A 217 10.25 -9.85 -6.27
CA GLN A 217 11.21 -10.70 -6.95
C GLN A 217 10.57 -11.29 -8.22
N TRP A 218 10.78 -10.61 -9.35
CA TRP A 218 10.25 -11.03 -10.65
C TRP A 218 11.24 -11.86 -11.49
N THR A 219 12.50 -12.00 -11.04
CA THR A 219 13.50 -12.88 -11.67
C THR A 219 14.21 -13.76 -10.64
N THR A 220 14.54 -14.98 -11.02
CA THR A 220 15.51 -15.87 -10.37
C THR A 220 16.50 -16.41 -11.40
N PRO A 221 17.56 -17.11 -10.98
CA PRO A 221 18.44 -17.85 -11.91
C PRO A 221 17.70 -18.86 -12.80
N HIS A 222 16.46 -19.24 -12.47
CA HIS A 222 15.63 -20.16 -13.25
C HIS A 222 14.63 -19.45 -14.17
N SER A 223 14.53 -18.12 -14.10
CA SER A 223 13.64 -17.36 -14.96
C SER A 223 14.12 -17.39 -16.42
N VAL A 224 13.25 -17.79 -17.34
CA VAL A 224 13.56 -17.82 -18.77
C VAL A 224 13.14 -16.50 -19.43
N ARG A 225 14.10 -15.75 -19.98
CA ARG A 225 13.81 -14.44 -20.60
C ARG A 225 12.80 -14.52 -21.75
N ALA A 226 12.81 -15.58 -22.53
CA ALA A 226 11.84 -15.78 -23.62
C ALA A 226 10.39 -15.84 -23.13
N ASP A 227 10.19 -16.25 -21.88
CA ASP A 227 8.88 -16.40 -21.27
C ASP A 227 8.39 -15.13 -20.58
N ILE A 228 9.29 -14.47 -19.84
CA ILE A 228 8.90 -13.36 -18.98
C ILE A 228 9.37 -12.00 -19.47
N GLY A 229 10.28 -11.91 -20.44
CA GLY A 229 10.91 -10.66 -20.88
C GLY A 229 12.08 -10.24 -19.99
N GLY A 230 12.78 -9.18 -20.36
CA GLY A 230 13.95 -8.66 -19.65
C GLY A 230 13.77 -7.23 -19.11
N ARG A 231 12.73 -6.51 -19.54
CA ARG A 231 12.56 -5.09 -19.20
C ARG A 231 11.80 -4.88 -17.90
N CYS A 232 12.21 -3.86 -17.15
CA CYS A 232 11.53 -3.35 -15.97
C CYS A 232 11.74 -1.84 -15.88
N ASP A 233 10.68 -1.07 -16.16
CA ASP A 233 10.70 0.40 -16.08
C ASP A 233 10.14 0.88 -14.74
N VAL A 234 9.17 0.12 -14.20
CA VAL A 234 8.55 0.37 -12.91
C VAL A 234 8.65 -0.90 -12.05
N TRP A 235 9.31 -0.76 -10.90
CA TRP A 235 9.41 -1.83 -9.93
C TRP A 235 8.45 -1.60 -8.76
N VAL A 236 7.44 -2.45 -8.64
CA VAL A 236 6.44 -2.39 -7.59
C VAL A 236 6.81 -3.38 -6.50
N CYS A 237 7.10 -2.92 -5.29
CA CYS A 237 7.60 -3.78 -4.22
C CYS A 237 6.88 -3.55 -2.89
N ALA A 238 6.67 -4.64 -2.13
CA ALA A 238 6.26 -4.51 -0.74
C ALA A 238 7.49 -4.20 0.12
N PRO A 239 7.38 -3.34 1.15
CA PRO A 239 8.53 -2.89 1.95
C PRO A 239 9.40 -4.02 2.51
N ARG A 240 8.81 -5.17 2.84
CA ARG A 240 9.54 -6.35 3.34
C ARG A 240 10.61 -6.89 2.37
N PHE A 241 10.44 -6.68 1.05
CA PHE A 241 11.41 -7.11 0.05
C PHE A 241 12.63 -6.19 -0.02
N LEU A 242 12.57 -5.00 0.60
CA LEU A 242 13.71 -4.10 0.72
C LEU A 242 14.63 -4.48 1.87
N ALA A 243 14.12 -5.16 2.90
CA ALA A 243 14.85 -5.48 4.12
C ALA A 243 15.89 -6.62 3.98
N GLY A 244 16.21 -7.05 2.75
CA GLY A 244 17.18 -8.11 2.46
C GLY A 244 18.22 -7.66 1.44
N ARG A 245 19.51 -7.79 1.78
CA ARG A 245 20.64 -7.41 0.90
C ARG A 245 20.88 -8.35 -0.29
N GLN A 246 20.15 -9.46 -0.36
CA GLN A 246 20.30 -10.44 -1.45
C GLN A 246 19.64 -9.97 -2.75
N TRP A 247 18.86 -8.89 -2.73
CA TRP A 247 18.06 -8.46 -3.88
C TRP A 247 18.75 -7.34 -4.65
N ARG A 248 18.99 -7.60 -5.94
CA ARG A 248 19.44 -6.58 -6.88
C ARG A 248 18.22 -5.86 -7.43
N GLU A 249 18.24 -4.54 -7.30
CA GLU A 249 17.33 -3.67 -8.01
C GLU A 249 17.45 -3.93 -9.52
N PRO A 250 16.35 -3.91 -10.29
CA PRO A 250 16.45 -3.90 -11.73
C PRO A 250 17.17 -2.63 -12.16
N ALA A 251 18.35 -2.76 -12.78
CA ALA A 251 19.18 -1.61 -13.18
C ALA A 251 18.46 -0.60 -14.08
N THR A 252 17.36 -1.01 -14.72
CA THR A 252 16.54 -0.20 -15.63
C THR A 252 15.35 0.47 -14.94
N ALA A 253 15.02 0.14 -13.69
CA ALA A 253 13.82 0.66 -13.04
C ALA A 253 13.98 2.15 -12.73
N ARG A 254 13.20 2.98 -13.42
CA ARG A 254 13.19 4.44 -13.21
C ARG A 254 12.28 4.83 -12.05
N TRP A 255 11.26 4.01 -11.80
CA TRP A 255 10.29 4.22 -10.74
C TRP A 255 10.25 3.01 -9.81
N ILE A 256 10.17 3.29 -8.53
CA ILE A 256 9.92 2.28 -7.50
C ILE A 256 8.64 2.64 -6.77
N VAL A 257 7.67 1.75 -6.80
CA VAL A 257 6.39 1.91 -6.12
C VAL A 257 6.34 1.02 -4.89
N LEU A 258 6.30 1.64 -3.71
CA LEU A 258 6.14 0.94 -2.44
C LEU A 258 4.67 0.67 -2.16
N THR A 259 4.31 -0.61 -2.11
CA THR A 259 2.92 -1.07 -1.91
C THR A 259 2.52 -1.12 -0.43
N GLY A 260 1.27 -0.74 -0.16
CA GLY A 260 0.70 -0.70 1.17
C GLY A 260 -0.19 0.52 1.39
N PRO A 261 -0.77 0.67 2.59
CA PRO A 261 -1.60 1.81 2.98
C PRO A 261 -0.72 3.06 3.22
N ASP A 262 -0.22 3.68 2.15
CA ASP A 262 0.77 4.78 2.17
C ASP A 262 1.89 4.57 3.20
N VAL A 263 2.90 3.79 2.80
CA VAL A 263 3.93 3.25 3.70
C VAL A 263 4.84 4.29 4.38
N ARG A 264 4.71 5.58 4.02
CA ARG A 264 5.38 6.69 4.70
C ARG A 264 4.94 6.82 6.16
N TYR A 265 3.69 6.43 6.41
CA TYR A 265 3.11 6.29 7.73
C TYR A 265 3.21 4.82 8.06
N ALA A 266 4.03 4.46 9.05
CA ALA A 266 4.41 3.07 9.26
C ALA A 266 3.18 2.16 9.32
N ARG A 267 3.32 0.89 8.94
CA ARG A 267 2.30 -0.15 9.18
C ARG A 267 2.52 -0.86 10.51
N ALA A 268 1.47 -1.35 11.15
CA ALA A 268 1.62 -2.22 12.30
C ALA A 268 2.36 -3.49 11.86
N GLY A 269 3.53 -3.76 12.47
CA GLY A 269 4.28 -5.00 12.22
C GLY A 269 5.08 -5.08 10.92
N THR A 270 5.10 -4.07 10.04
CA THR A 270 5.97 -4.06 8.84
C THR A 270 6.80 -2.78 8.80
N PRO A 271 8.03 -2.79 9.35
CA PRO A 271 8.94 -1.65 9.20
C PRO A 271 9.34 -1.47 7.73
N VAL A 272 9.54 -0.21 7.33
CA VAL A 272 10.15 0.13 6.04
C VAL A 272 11.64 0.34 6.30
N ASP A 273 12.48 -0.31 5.50
CA ASP A 273 13.92 -0.04 5.50
C ASP A 273 14.18 1.26 4.72
N TRP A 274 14.09 2.39 5.42
CA TRP A 274 14.31 3.69 4.82
C TRP A 274 15.76 3.92 4.38
N ASP A 275 16.74 3.22 4.95
CA ASP A 275 18.13 3.30 4.46
C ASP A 275 18.19 2.78 3.03
N ARG A 276 17.62 1.60 2.79
CA ARG A 276 17.57 1.01 1.46
C ARG A 276 16.76 1.87 0.49
N VAL A 277 15.60 2.40 0.91
CA VAL A 277 14.80 3.30 0.06
C VAL A 277 15.60 4.54 -0.36
N LEU A 278 16.32 5.15 0.57
CA LEU A 278 17.15 6.31 0.29
C LEU A 278 18.35 5.94 -0.59
N GLU A 279 18.96 4.77 -0.41
CA GLU A 279 20.03 4.28 -1.30
C GLU A 279 19.53 4.18 -2.75
N LEU A 280 18.39 3.54 -2.98
CA LEU A 280 17.75 3.42 -4.29
C LEU A 280 17.46 4.80 -4.90
N GLN A 281 16.94 5.72 -4.09
CA GLN A 281 16.73 7.11 -4.52
C GLN A 281 18.04 7.81 -4.92
N GLY A 282 19.14 7.53 -4.21
CA GLY A 282 20.46 8.06 -4.53
C GLY A 282 21.04 7.49 -5.84
N GLY A 283 20.61 6.28 -6.23
CA GLY A 283 20.92 5.65 -7.52
C GLY A 283 20.14 6.21 -8.71
N GLY A 284 19.27 7.20 -8.50
CA GLY A 284 18.48 7.87 -9.54
C GLY A 284 17.04 7.39 -9.67
N ALA A 285 16.65 6.36 -8.92
CA ALA A 285 15.27 5.88 -8.92
C ALA A 285 14.32 6.87 -8.24
N ARG A 286 13.13 7.07 -8.83
CA ARG A 286 12.07 7.87 -8.22
C ARG A 286 11.17 7.00 -7.34
N ILE A 287 11.08 7.34 -6.06
CA ILE A 287 10.29 6.58 -5.08
C ILE A 287 8.88 7.12 -4.95
N LEU A 288 7.91 6.24 -5.11
CA LEU A 288 6.48 6.49 -4.94
C LEU A 288 5.93 5.61 -3.82
N THR A 289 5.04 6.16 -3.00
CA THR A 289 4.16 5.35 -2.15
C THR A 289 2.73 5.42 -2.67
N VAL A 290 2.00 4.30 -2.59
CA VAL A 290 0.60 4.27 -3.01
C VAL A 290 -0.24 5.15 -2.07
N PRO A 291 -1.07 6.07 -2.59
CA PRO A 291 -1.97 6.88 -1.77
C PRO A 291 -2.94 6.04 -0.92
N LEU A 292 -3.28 6.53 0.27
CA LEU A 292 -4.15 5.80 1.20
C LEU A 292 -5.57 5.60 0.66
N ASP A 293 -6.10 6.55 -0.12
CA ASP A 293 -7.43 6.46 -0.72
C ASP A 293 -7.49 5.35 -1.79
N ILE A 294 -6.43 5.20 -2.60
CA ILE A 294 -6.29 4.10 -3.56
C ILE A 294 -6.26 2.75 -2.83
N TRP A 295 -5.48 2.66 -1.74
CA TRP A 295 -5.46 1.48 -0.89
C TRP A 295 -6.84 1.17 -0.31
N GLY A 296 -7.48 2.14 0.35
CA GLY A 296 -8.77 1.94 1.02
C GLY A 296 -9.87 1.52 0.04
N GLU A 297 -9.92 2.14 -1.14
CA GLU A 297 -10.85 1.74 -2.19
C GLU A 297 -10.59 0.29 -2.64
N SER A 298 -9.33 -0.06 -2.95
CA SER A 298 -9.02 -1.43 -3.37
C SER A 298 -9.39 -2.49 -2.31
N VAL A 299 -9.17 -2.19 -1.03
CA VAL A 299 -9.61 -3.06 0.09
C VAL A 299 -11.13 -3.19 0.12
N ALA A 300 -11.88 -2.10 -0.10
CA ALA A 300 -13.34 -2.15 -0.14
C ALA A 300 -13.87 -3.03 -1.29
N TRP A 301 -13.18 -3.02 -2.44
CA TRP A 301 -13.53 -3.86 -3.59
C TRP A 301 -13.23 -5.34 -3.36
N VAL A 302 -12.02 -5.66 -2.89
CA VAL A 302 -11.58 -7.07 -2.75
C VAL A 302 -11.91 -7.69 -1.38
N GLY A 303 -12.28 -6.89 -0.38
CA GLY A 303 -12.62 -7.34 0.97
C GLY A 303 -11.42 -7.80 1.81
N ALA A 304 -10.20 -7.50 1.38
CA ALA A 304 -8.94 -7.84 2.03
C ALA A 304 -7.83 -6.90 1.52
N PRO A 305 -6.62 -6.92 2.10
CA PRO A 305 -5.47 -6.27 1.48
C PRO A 305 -5.26 -6.77 0.04
N PRO A 306 -5.22 -5.89 -0.97
CA PRO A 306 -4.96 -6.31 -2.35
C PRO A 306 -3.53 -6.85 -2.50
N SER A 307 -3.33 -7.75 -3.46
CA SER A 307 -2.00 -8.05 -3.99
C SER A 307 -1.37 -6.80 -4.61
N ALA A 308 -0.05 -6.80 -4.74
CA ALA A 308 0.68 -5.68 -5.33
C ALA A 308 0.24 -5.40 -6.79
N GLY A 309 -0.08 -6.47 -7.53
CA GLY A 309 -0.59 -6.39 -8.91
C GLY A 309 -1.93 -5.69 -8.99
N ILE A 310 -2.92 -6.16 -8.22
CA ILE A 310 -4.25 -5.55 -8.19
C ILE A 310 -4.19 -4.11 -7.67
N LEU A 311 -3.40 -3.83 -6.63
CA LEU A 311 -3.24 -2.47 -6.11
C LEU A 311 -2.68 -1.52 -7.17
N PHE A 312 -1.65 -1.94 -7.91
CA PHE A 312 -1.06 -1.13 -8.97
C PHE A 312 -2.04 -0.91 -10.12
N LEU A 313 -2.73 -1.95 -10.59
CA LEU A 313 -3.75 -1.82 -11.64
C LEU A 313 -4.86 -0.86 -11.24
N PHE A 314 -5.33 -0.93 -9.99
CA PHE A 314 -6.30 0.01 -9.44
C PHE A 314 -5.81 1.46 -9.54
N TRP A 315 -4.55 1.68 -9.19
CA TRP A 315 -3.94 3.01 -9.22
C TRP A 315 -3.73 3.52 -10.65
N ALA A 316 -3.17 2.69 -11.53
CA ALA A 316 -2.92 3.01 -12.92
C ALA A 316 -4.22 3.34 -13.65
N LYS A 317 -5.28 2.53 -13.45
CA LYS A 317 -6.62 2.80 -13.97
C LYS A 317 -7.13 4.18 -13.54
N ARG A 318 -6.94 4.56 -12.28
CA ARG A 318 -7.33 5.89 -11.77
C ARG A 318 -6.53 7.02 -12.44
N MET A 319 -5.22 6.85 -12.60
CA MET A 319 -4.35 7.85 -13.21
C MET A 319 -4.65 8.03 -14.71
N MET A 320 -4.95 6.94 -15.40
CA MET A 320 -5.16 6.92 -16.86
C MET A 320 -6.64 7.16 -17.25
N GLY A 321 -7.57 7.10 -16.30
CA GLY A 321 -8.99 7.27 -16.54
C GLY A 321 -9.69 6.05 -17.17
N GLY A 322 -9.00 4.92 -17.33
CA GLY A 322 -9.52 3.75 -18.04
C GLY A 322 -8.58 2.54 -18.03
N LEU A 323 -8.98 1.48 -18.74
CA LEU A 323 -8.25 0.21 -18.85
C LEU A 323 -7.71 -0.07 -20.25
N GLN A 324 -8.15 0.68 -21.28
CA GLN A 324 -7.92 0.41 -22.72
C GLN A 324 -6.43 0.45 -23.14
N HIS A 325 -5.57 0.79 -22.20
CA HIS A 325 -4.19 1.20 -22.35
C HIS A 325 -3.27 0.42 -21.39
N LEU A 326 -3.85 -0.55 -20.69
CA LEU A 326 -3.17 -1.48 -19.81
C LEU A 326 -3.29 -2.87 -20.42
N ALA A 327 -2.21 -3.63 -20.35
CA ALA A 327 -2.20 -5.05 -20.59
C ALA A 327 -1.65 -5.78 -19.36
N VAL A 328 -2.11 -7.01 -19.14
CA VAL A 328 -1.59 -7.88 -18.09
C VAL A 328 -0.95 -9.14 -18.67
N ALA A 329 0.12 -9.61 -18.01
CA ALA A 329 0.73 -10.91 -18.26
C ALA A 329 0.99 -11.61 -16.92
N GLY A 330 0.80 -12.92 -16.82
CA GLY A 330 1.12 -13.67 -15.60
C GLY A 330 0.24 -13.34 -14.39
N PHE A 331 -1.06 -13.11 -14.60
CA PHE A 331 -2.09 -12.91 -13.57
C PHE A 331 -3.03 -14.11 -13.41
N ASP A 332 -2.56 -15.32 -13.70
CA ASP A 332 -3.41 -16.51 -13.62
C ASP A 332 -3.57 -16.99 -12.16
N ILE A 333 -4.70 -16.64 -11.55
CA ILE A 333 -5.08 -17.07 -10.21
C ILE A 333 -5.65 -18.51 -10.24
N ALA A 334 -6.14 -18.99 -11.39
CA ALA A 334 -6.79 -20.30 -11.51
C ALA A 334 -5.78 -21.44 -11.79
N SER A 335 -4.72 -21.18 -12.54
CA SER A 335 -3.70 -22.19 -12.90
C SER A 335 -2.66 -22.46 -11.81
N ALA A 336 -2.74 -21.78 -10.66
CA ALA A 336 -1.76 -21.90 -9.57
C ALA A 336 -1.56 -23.34 -9.06
N ASN A 337 -2.55 -24.22 -9.29
CA ASN A 337 -2.51 -25.63 -8.91
C ASN A 337 -1.83 -26.54 -9.95
N ALA A 338 -1.76 -26.15 -11.23
CA ALA A 338 -1.21 -26.98 -12.30
C ALA A 338 0.25 -26.61 -12.66
N ASN A 339 0.56 -25.32 -12.73
CA ASN A 339 1.87 -24.82 -13.22
C ASN A 339 2.72 -24.16 -12.11
N GLY A 340 2.31 -24.33 -10.85
CA GLY A 340 2.91 -23.65 -9.70
C GLY A 340 2.44 -22.20 -9.56
N TYR A 341 2.46 -21.69 -8.34
CA TYR A 341 2.00 -20.33 -8.01
C TYR A 341 2.91 -19.24 -8.59
N HIS A 342 4.22 -19.49 -8.64
CA HIS A 342 5.21 -18.47 -8.99
C HIS A 342 6.18 -19.03 -10.03
N HIS A 343 6.38 -18.31 -11.14
CA HIS A 343 7.30 -18.74 -12.20
C HIS A 343 8.73 -18.93 -11.66
N ALA A 344 9.14 -18.07 -10.73
CA ALA A 344 10.48 -18.08 -10.14
C ALA A 344 10.76 -19.23 -9.14
N GLY A 345 9.78 -20.09 -8.81
CA GLY A 345 10.01 -21.30 -8.02
C GLY A 345 8.77 -21.89 -7.33
N GLN A 346 8.70 -23.22 -7.28
CA GLN A 346 7.56 -23.98 -6.74
C GLN A 346 7.37 -23.86 -5.21
N HIS A 347 8.40 -23.43 -4.46
CA HIS A 347 8.33 -23.27 -3.00
C HIS A 347 7.60 -21.99 -2.57
N LEU A 348 7.40 -21.04 -3.49
CA LEU A 348 6.72 -19.79 -3.21
C LEU A 348 5.20 -20.02 -3.18
N ARG A 349 4.55 -19.58 -2.10
CA ARG A 349 3.12 -19.77 -1.87
C ARG A 349 2.34 -18.45 -1.96
N PRO A 350 1.06 -18.50 -2.37
CA PRO A 350 0.19 -17.34 -2.29
C PRO A 350 0.12 -16.80 -0.87
N GLY A 351 0.20 -15.47 -0.75
CA GLY A 351 -0.02 -14.80 0.53
C GLY A 351 -1.43 -15.09 1.04
N ARG A 352 -1.54 -15.62 2.27
CA ARG A 352 -2.83 -15.99 2.90
C ARG A 352 -3.72 -14.80 3.27
N ARG A 353 -3.18 -13.58 3.22
CA ARG A 353 -3.85 -12.34 3.61
C ARG A 353 -4.65 -11.69 2.47
N HIS A 354 -4.60 -12.25 1.27
CA HIS A 354 -5.29 -11.72 0.09
C HIS A 354 -6.58 -12.50 -0.13
N ASN A 355 -7.57 -11.83 -0.71
CA ASN A 355 -8.81 -12.48 -1.14
C ASN A 355 -8.69 -12.81 -2.64
N TRP A 356 -7.97 -13.90 -2.94
CA TRP A 356 -7.64 -14.28 -4.32
C TRP A 356 -8.88 -14.48 -5.20
N ASP A 357 -9.97 -15.01 -4.65
CA ASP A 357 -11.22 -15.18 -5.40
C ASP A 357 -11.82 -13.84 -5.82
N ARG A 358 -11.84 -12.85 -4.92
CA ARG A 358 -12.32 -11.50 -5.25
C ARG A 358 -11.38 -10.76 -6.19
N GLU A 359 -10.07 -10.93 -6.04
CA GLU A 359 -9.08 -10.37 -6.97
C GLU A 359 -9.25 -10.95 -8.37
N ARG A 360 -9.52 -12.26 -8.50
CA ARG A 360 -9.83 -12.90 -9.78
C ARG A 360 -11.08 -12.32 -10.42
N LEU A 361 -12.19 -12.30 -9.68
CA LEU A 361 -13.46 -11.74 -10.19
C LEU A 361 -13.32 -10.28 -10.65
N LEU A 362 -12.51 -9.48 -9.93
CA LEU A 362 -12.22 -8.10 -10.33
C LEU A 362 -11.41 -8.04 -11.61
N LEU A 363 -10.39 -8.89 -11.74
CA LEU A 363 -9.56 -8.96 -12.94
C LEU A 363 -10.38 -9.43 -14.16
N ASP A 364 -11.18 -10.48 -14.02
CA ASP A 364 -12.08 -10.98 -15.07
C ASP A 364 -13.02 -9.87 -15.56
N ALA A 365 -13.59 -9.09 -14.62
CA ALA A 365 -14.43 -7.96 -14.95
C ALA A 365 -13.68 -6.82 -15.65
N TRP A 366 -12.40 -6.60 -15.32
CA TRP A 366 -11.56 -5.62 -16.00
C TRP A 366 -11.16 -6.07 -17.40
N ILE A 367 -10.84 -7.35 -17.59
CA ILE A 367 -10.58 -7.95 -18.91
C ILE A 367 -11.81 -7.78 -19.79
N ALA A 368 -13.00 -8.15 -19.29
CA ALA A 368 -14.26 -7.92 -20.01
C ALA A 368 -14.56 -6.44 -20.32
N ALA A 369 -13.93 -5.50 -19.59
CA ALA A 369 -14.05 -4.06 -19.79
C ALA A 369 -12.89 -3.45 -20.62
N GLY A 370 -12.08 -4.29 -21.28
CA GLY A 370 -11.03 -3.87 -22.21
C GLY A 370 -9.62 -3.78 -21.63
N LEU A 371 -9.36 -4.38 -20.46
CA LEU A 371 -7.98 -4.62 -20.00
C LEU A 371 -7.34 -5.69 -20.89
N GLY A 372 -6.27 -5.34 -21.60
CA GLY A 372 -5.61 -6.26 -22.51
C GLY A 372 -4.94 -7.43 -21.78
N CYS A 373 -4.81 -8.57 -22.46
CA CYS A 373 -4.10 -9.74 -21.96
C CYS A 373 -3.00 -10.17 -22.93
N VAL A 374 -1.79 -10.37 -22.43
CA VAL A 374 -0.67 -10.88 -23.22
C VAL A 374 -0.63 -12.39 -23.09
N THR A 375 -1.04 -13.11 -24.14
CA THR A 375 -1.02 -14.57 -24.22
C THR A 375 -0.57 -15.01 -25.62
N GLY A 376 0.15 -16.13 -25.73
CA GLY A 376 0.53 -16.69 -27.04
C GLY A 376 1.32 -15.76 -27.96
N GLY A 377 2.01 -14.76 -27.41
CA GLY A 377 2.82 -13.79 -28.17
C GLY A 377 2.05 -12.60 -28.73
N THR A 378 0.74 -12.50 -28.51
CA THR A 378 -0.09 -11.37 -28.94
C THR A 378 -0.83 -10.73 -27.76
N VAL A 379 -1.31 -9.50 -27.97
CA VAL A 379 -2.20 -8.81 -27.01
C VAL A 379 -3.64 -8.97 -27.48
N SER A 380 -4.50 -9.53 -26.65
CA SER A 380 -5.95 -9.58 -26.87
C SER A 380 -6.66 -8.53 -26.02
N HIS A 381 -7.75 -7.94 -26.54
CA HIS A 381 -8.60 -6.96 -25.86
C HIS A 381 -10.01 -7.49 -25.63
#